data_AF-A0AA39W7J1-F1
#
_entry.id   AF-A0AA39W7J1-F1
#
_cell.length_a   1.000
_cell.length_b   1.000
_cell.length_c   1.000
_cell.angle_alpha   90.00
_cell.angle_beta   90.00
_cell.angle_gamma   90.00
#
_symmetry.space_group_name_H-M   'P 1'
#
loop_
_entity.id
_entity.type
_entity.pdbx_description
1 polymer ?
#
loop_
_entity_poly.entity_id
_entity_poly.type
_entity_poly.pdbx_seq_one_letter_code
_entity_poly.pdbx_strand_id
1 'polypeptide(L)'
;MIYPLAFGFAHSECTESWTWFLKQLRNVIRYPERVMFVSDQHAGIFAGMEAIFHDAAHGVCAYHLSQNLKKFCRQRDDVIKLYFRATYLYRVEEFNCEMAELKATHRKVYDELLED
;
A
#
# COMPACT_ATOMS: atom_id res chain seq x y z
N MET A 1 -2.61 -13.54 13.72
CA MET A 1 -3.36 -12.72 14.69
C MET A 1 -2.93 -11.28 14.50
N ILE A 2 -3.87 -10.35 14.29
CA ILE A 2 -3.59 -8.92 14.16
C ILE A 2 -3.91 -8.27 15.50
N TYR A 3 -2.99 -7.46 16.04
CA TYR A 3 -3.20 -6.74 17.29
C TYR A 3 -3.24 -5.23 16.99
N PRO A 4 -4.33 -4.52 17.37
CA PRO A 4 -4.40 -3.08 17.16
C PRO A 4 -3.41 -2.36 18.08
N LEU A 5 -2.48 -1.61 17.49
CA LEU A 5 -1.43 -0.91 18.24
C LEU A 5 -1.84 0.50 18.68
N ALA A 6 -2.60 1.21 17.85
CA ALA A 6 -3.05 2.57 18.10
C ALA A 6 -4.29 2.91 17.26
N PHE A 7 -5.05 3.91 17.71
CA PHE A 7 -6.18 4.50 16.98
C PHE A 7 -6.01 6.03 16.93
N GLY A 8 -6.37 6.64 15.82
CA GLY A 8 -6.33 8.09 15.63
C GLY A 8 -7.66 8.61 15.10
N PHE A 9 -8.12 9.74 15.63
CA PHE A 9 -9.29 10.45 15.14
C PHE A 9 -8.82 11.76 14.53
N ALA A 10 -9.20 12.00 13.28
CA ALA A 10 -8.81 13.20 12.54
C ALA A 10 -9.99 13.72 11.71
N HIS A 11 -9.92 14.99 11.31
CA HIS A 11 -10.99 15.64 10.57
C HIS A 11 -11.12 15.13 9.13
N SER A 12 -9.99 14.81 8.50
CA SER A 12 -9.94 14.31 7.12
C SER A 12 -8.67 13.50 6.87
N GLU A 13 -8.69 12.70 5.81
CA GLU A 13 -7.52 12.00 5.28
C GLU A 13 -6.64 12.98 4.50
N CYS A 14 -5.82 13.75 5.22
CA CYS A 14 -4.91 14.72 4.63
C CYS A 14 -3.49 14.57 5.21
N THR A 15 -2.52 15.23 4.58
CA THR A 15 -1.12 15.19 5.01
C THR A 15 -0.94 15.62 6.46
N GLU A 16 -1.67 16.64 6.91
CA GLU A 16 -1.59 17.13 8.30
C GLU A 16 -2.05 16.07 9.30
N SER A 17 -3.23 15.47 9.06
CA SER A 17 -3.79 14.41 9.91
C SER A 17 -2.85 13.20 10.00
N TRP A 18 -2.33 12.73 8.87
CA TRP A 18 -1.42 11.57 8.83
C TRP A 18 -0.08 11.87 9.47
N THR A 19 0.50 13.05 9.23
CA THR A 19 1.74 13.49 9.87
C THR A 19 1.58 13.55 11.39
N TRP A 20 0.47 14.11 11.87
CA TRP A 20 0.17 14.14 13.30
C TRP A 20 0.07 12.74 13.89
N PHE A 21 -0.71 11.84 13.25
CA PHE A 21 -0.90 10.47 13.74
C PHE A 21 0.42 9.70 13.79
N LEU A 22 1.21 9.74 12.71
CA LEU A 22 2.50 9.06 12.63
C LEU A 22 3.48 9.61 13.66
N LYS A 23 3.45 10.92 13.94
CA LYS A 23 4.26 11.52 15.01
C LYS A 23 3.88 10.97 16.39
N GLN A 24 2.59 10.82 16.69
CA GLN A 24 2.15 10.19 17.94
C GLN A 24 2.56 8.72 18.00
N LEU A 25 2.40 7.99 16.89
CA LEU A 25 2.79 6.60 16.79
C LEU A 25 4.29 6.42 17.06
N ARG A 26 5.15 7.25 16.45
CA ARG A 26 6.60 7.24 16.67
C ARG A 26 6.97 7.47 18.14
N ASN A 27 6.23 8.30 18.87
CA ASN A 27 6.49 8.50 20.29
C ASN A 27 6.22 7.23 21.12
N VAL A 28 5.24 6.42 20.72
CA VAL A 28 4.87 5.18 21.42
C VAL A 28 5.80 4.03 21.03
N ILE A 29 5.99 3.79 19.74
CA ILE A 29 6.77 2.65 19.22
C ILE A 29 8.28 2.92 19.23
N ARG A 30 8.67 4.19 19.39
CA ARG A 30 10.06 4.67 19.31
C ARG A 30 10.67 4.36 17.94
N TYR A 31 11.91 3.90 17.93
CA TYR A 31 12.62 3.39 16.76
C TYR A 31 12.91 1.90 16.97
N PRO A 32 11.97 1.00 16.63
CA PRO A 32 12.33 -0.40 16.55
C PRO A 32 13.28 -0.58 15.36
N GLU A 33 14.39 -1.29 15.56
CA GLU A 33 15.23 -1.69 14.44
C GLU A 33 14.38 -2.56 13.50
N ARG A 34 14.36 -2.22 12.21
CA ARG A 34 13.68 -2.97 11.12
C ARG A 34 12.14 -2.95 11.16
N VAL A 35 11.53 -1.78 11.18
CA VAL A 35 10.08 -1.63 10.90
C VAL A 35 9.83 -1.43 9.41
N MET A 36 8.80 -2.10 8.90
CA MET A 36 8.17 -1.80 7.62
C MET A 36 6.73 -1.38 7.87
N PHE A 37 6.30 -0.34 7.18
CA PHE A 37 4.92 0.12 7.18
C PHE A 37 4.24 -0.32 5.89
N VAL A 38 2.99 -0.76 6.00
CA VAL A 38 2.14 -1.09 4.86
C VAL A 38 0.83 -0.33 5.03
N SER A 39 0.51 0.56 4.09
CA SER A 39 -0.66 1.47 4.21
C SER A 39 -1.48 1.56 2.93
N ASP A 40 -2.59 2.29 2.98
CA ASP A 40 -3.28 2.70 1.75
C ASP A 40 -2.38 3.60 0.86
N GLN A 41 -2.70 3.66 -0.43
CA GLN A 41 -2.07 4.48 -1.44
C GLN A 41 -2.64 5.91 -1.41
N HIS A 42 -2.48 6.60 -0.29
CA HIS A 42 -2.95 7.98 -0.16
C HIS A 42 -1.76 8.93 -0.02
N ALA A 43 -1.70 9.97 -0.85
CA ALA A 43 -0.57 10.92 -0.91
C ALA A 43 -0.22 11.53 0.46
N GLY A 44 -1.25 11.81 1.29
CA GLY A 44 -1.04 12.31 2.65
C GLY A 44 -0.33 11.31 3.58
N ILE A 45 -0.50 10.01 3.37
CA ILE A 45 0.22 8.97 4.12
C ILE A 45 1.68 8.95 3.69
N PHE A 46 1.97 8.93 2.38
CA PHE A 46 3.33 8.98 1.86
C PHE A 46 4.10 10.19 2.39
N ALA A 47 3.51 11.38 2.32
CA ALA A 47 4.13 12.59 2.83
C ALA A 47 4.38 12.53 4.36
N GLY A 48 3.45 11.97 5.13
CA GLY A 48 3.64 11.78 6.57
C GLY A 48 4.70 10.72 6.91
N MET A 49 4.77 9.64 6.13
CA MET A 49 5.77 8.58 6.25
C MET A 49 7.18 9.13 5.99
N GLU A 50 7.36 9.86 4.90
CA GLU A 50 8.62 10.53 4.57
C GLU A 50 9.03 11.53 5.67
N ALA A 51 8.08 12.30 6.21
CA ALA A 51 8.38 13.27 7.25
C ALA A 51 8.77 12.65 8.61
N ILE A 52 8.12 11.55 9.01
CA ILE A 52 8.23 11.01 10.37
C ILE A 52 9.10 9.75 10.47
N PHE A 53 9.03 8.87 9.46
CA PHE A 53 9.69 7.56 9.40
C PHE A 53 10.54 7.43 8.13
N HIS A 54 11.33 8.45 7.77
CA HIS A 54 12.17 8.47 6.56
C HIS A 54 13.12 7.27 6.40
N ASP A 55 13.55 6.65 7.50
CA ASP A 55 14.44 5.47 7.47
C ASP A 55 13.69 4.14 7.36
N ALA A 56 12.36 4.13 7.50
CA ALA A 56 11.57 2.92 7.48
C ALA A 56 11.15 2.55 6.06
N ALA A 57 11.15 1.26 5.75
CA ALA A 57 10.57 0.79 4.51
C ALA A 57 9.05 1.03 4.53
N HIS A 58 8.50 1.49 3.42
CA HIS A 58 7.07 1.74 3.26
C HIS A 58 6.57 1.06 1.98
N GLY A 59 5.53 0.24 2.11
CA GLY A 59 4.88 -0.45 1.00
C GLY A 59 3.39 -0.13 0.94
N VAL A 60 2.80 -0.31 -0.24
CA VAL A 60 1.35 -0.16 -0.44
C VAL A 60 0.64 -1.45 -0.05
N CYS A 61 -0.49 -1.33 0.62
CA CYS A 61 -1.32 -2.43 1.06
C CYS A 61 -1.97 -3.10 -0.15
N ALA A 62 -1.56 -4.35 -0.43
CA ALA A 62 -2.08 -5.12 -1.54
C ALA A 62 -3.63 -5.25 -1.51
N TYR A 63 -4.22 -5.31 -0.32
CA TYR A 63 -5.67 -5.34 -0.15
C TYR A 63 -6.34 -4.04 -0.60
N HIS A 64 -5.89 -2.87 -0.11
CA HIS A 64 -6.48 -1.58 -0.50
C HIS A 64 -6.28 -1.31 -1.99
N LEU A 65 -5.09 -1.62 -2.51
CA LEU A 65 -4.79 -1.54 -3.93
C LEU A 65 -5.74 -2.41 -4.76
N SER A 66 -6.09 -3.61 -4.29
CA SER A 66 -7.10 -4.45 -4.94
C SER A 66 -8.49 -3.82 -4.96
N GLN A 67 -8.87 -3.04 -3.93
CA GLN A 67 -10.17 -2.36 -3.90
C GLN A 67 -10.21 -1.21 -4.91
N ASN A 68 -9.11 -0.46 -5.04
CA ASN A 68 -8.97 0.57 -6.08
C ASN A 68 -9.04 -0.08 -7.47
N LEU A 69 -8.33 -1.20 -7.65
CA LEU A 69 -8.34 -1.98 -8.88
C LEU A 69 -9.75 -2.49 -9.25
N LYS A 70 -10.52 -2.99 -8.28
CA LYS A 70 -11.91 -3.42 -8.47
C LYS A 70 -12.79 -2.29 -8.96
N LYS A 71 -12.63 -1.09 -8.40
CA LYS A 71 -13.37 0.11 -8.83
C LYS A 71 -12.99 0.49 -10.27
N PHE A 72 -11.69 0.58 -10.56
CA PHE A 72 -11.17 0.93 -11.88
C PHE A 72 -11.62 -0.06 -12.97
N CYS A 73 -11.48 -1.36 -12.69
CA CYS A 73 -11.78 -2.42 -13.64
C CYS A 73 -13.26 -2.80 -13.70
N ARG A 74 -14.16 -2.08 -13.01
CA ARG A 74 -15.60 -2.42 -12.91
C ARG A 74 -15.85 -3.87 -12.49
N GLN A 75 -15.10 -4.34 -11.48
CA GLN A 75 -15.23 -5.68 -10.89
C GLN A 75 -14.92 -6.85 -11.84
N ARG A 76 -13.96 -6.68 -12.76
CA ARG A 76 -13.44 -7.80 -13.58
C ARG A 76 -12.64 -8.82 -12.75
N ASP A 77 -13.19 -10.01 -12.57
CA ASP A 77 -12.61 -11.07 -11.73
C ASP A 77 -11.28 -11.64 -12.25
N ASP A 78 -11.09 -11.70 -13.57
CA ASP A 78 -9.86 -12.17 -14.23
C ASP A 78 -8.65 -11.32 -13.81
N VAL A 79 -8.81 -10.00 -13.84
CA VAL A 79 -7.79 -9.04 -13.39
C VAL A 79 -7.45 -9.23 -11.91
N ILE A 80 -8.47 -9.32 -11.06
CA ILE A 80 -8.27 -9.41 -9.61
C ILE A 80 -7.58 -10.72 -9.24
N LYS A 81 -7.90 -11.82 -9.94
CA LYS A 81 -7.21 -13.10 -9.76
C LYS A 81 -5.74 -13.02 -10.16
N LEU A 82 -5.41 -12.44 -11.31
CA LEU A 82 -4.03 -12.24 -11.76
C LEU A 82 -3.24 -11.37 -10.78
N TYR A 83 -3.83 -10.26 -10.33
CA TYR A 83 -3.23 -9.38 -9.35
C TYR A 83 -2.92 -10.11 -8.03
N PHE A 84 -3.90 -10.82 -7.46
CA PHE A 84 -3.65 -11.55 -6.21
C PHE A 84 -2.62 -12.66 -6.40
N ARG A 85 -2.63 -13.38 -7.54
CA ARG A 85 -1.61 -14.39 -7.87
C ARG A 85 -0.21 -13.79 -7.77
N ALA A 86 0.02 -12.60 -8.30
CA ALA A 86 1.28 -11.88 -8.15
C ALA A 86 1.61 -11.60 -6.67
N THR A 87 0.66 -11.03 -5.91
CA THR A 87 0.91 -10.59 -4.51
C THR A 87 1.26 -11.72 -3.52
N TYR A 88 0.92 -12.97 -3.84
CA TYR A 88 1.23 -14.13 -3.00
C TYR A 88 2.57 -14.81 -3.33
N LEU A 89 3.28 -14.33 -4.36
CA LEU A 89 4.56 -14.91 -4.76
C LEU A 89 5.70 -14.44 -3.86
N TYR A 90 6.53 -15.39 -3.47
CA TYR A 90 7.67 -15.13 -2.59
C TYR A 90 8.90 -14.64 -3.35
N ARG A 91 9.06 -15.06 -4.60
CA ARG A 91 10.20 -14.70 -5.44
C ARG A 91 9.86 -13.53 -6.35
N VAL A 92 10.78 -12.58 -6.42
CA VAL A 92 10.64 -11.39 -7.27
C VAL A 92 10.57 -11.78 -8.75
N GLU A 93 11.28 -12.84 -9.16
CA GLU A 93 11.25 -13.32 -10.54
C GLU A 93 9.85 -13.83 -10.91
N GLU A 94 9.22 -14.61 -10.02
CA GLU A 94 7.86 -15.13 -10.23
C GLU A 94 6.85 -13.98 -10.24
N PHE A 95 6.96 -13.04 -9.28
CA PHE A 95 6.15 -11.83 -9.24
C PHE A 95 6.24 -11.05 -10.56
N ASN A 96 7.46 -10.84 -11.08
CA ASN A 96 7.67 -10.11 -12.32
C ASN A 96 7.06 -10.81 -13.53
N CYS A 97 7.10 -12.15 -13.58
CA CYS A 97 6.42 -12.93 -14.62
C CYS A 97 4.90 -12.69 -14.62
N GLU A 98 4.28 -12.71 -13.44
CA GLU A 98 2.84 -12.43 -13.29
C GLU A 98 2.48 -11.00 -13.70
N MET A 99 3.28 -10.04 -13.27
CA MET A 99 3.08 -8.64 -13.62
C MET A 99 3.29 -8.39 -15.13
N ALA A 100 4.17 -9.14 -15.78
CA ALA A 100 4.34 -9.10 -17.23
C ALA A 100 3.11 -9.66 -17.97
N GLU A 101 2.49 -10.73 -17.47
CA GLU A 101 1.22 -11.25 -18.01
C GLU A 101 0.10 -10.22 -17.84
N LEU A 102 -0.03 -9.61 -16.66
CA LEU A 102 -1.00 -8.54 -16.41
C LEU A 102 -0.80 -7.36 -17.37
N LYS A 103 0.46 -6.97 -17.62
CA LYS A 103 0.80 -5.91 -18.59
C LYS A 103 0.42 -6.28 -20.02
N ALA A 104 0.68 -7.51 -20.44
CA ALA A 104 0.40 -7.99 -21.78
C ALA A 104 -1.11 -8.10 -22.06
N THR A 105 -1.88 -8.56 -21.07
CA THR A 105 -3.33 -8.83 -21.21
C THR A 105 -4.20 -7.62 -20.86
N HIS A 106 -3.75 -6.79 -19.91
CA HIS A 106 -4.53 -5.70 -19.33
C HIS A 106 -3.69 -4.44 -19.11
N ARG A 107 -3.02 -3.97 -20.16
CA ARG A 107 -2.11 -2.82 -20.09
C ARG A 107 -2.61 -1.59 -19.32
N LYS A 108 -3.85 -1.13 -19.59
CA LYS A 108 -4.43 0.02 -18.87
C LYS A 108 -4.52 -0.18 -17.36
N VAL A 109 -4.74 -1.43 -16.93
CA VAL A 109 -4.82 -1.78 -15.52
C VAL A 109 -3.44 -1.81 -14.89
N TYR A 110 -2.46 -2.35 -15.62
CA TYR A 110 -1.06 -2.33 -15.19
C TYR A 110 -0.54 -0.90 -15.04
N ASP A 111 -0.89 0.00 -15.98
CA ASP A 111 -0.47 1.40 -15.93
C ASP A 111 -1.10 2.09 -14.69
N GLU A 112 -2.41 1.94 -14.46
CA GLU A 112 -3.10 2.46 -13.25
C GLU A 112 -2.51 1.91 -11.94
N LEU A 113 -2.12 0.63 -11.93
CA LEU A 113 -1.57 -0.02 -10.73
C LEU A 113 -0.21 0.56 -10.30
N LEU A 114 0.52 1.15 -11.24
CA LEU A 114 1.85 1.72 -11.04
C LEU A 114 1.87 3.24 -11.06
N GLU A 115 0.72 3.90 -11.24
CA GLU A 115 0.61 5.34 -11.01
C GLU A 115 0.67 5.57 -9.49
N ASP A 116 1.65 6.37 -9.05
CA ASP A 116 1.86 6.76 -7.65
C ASP A 116 0.79 7.75 -7.16
#